data_AF-H8H2S6-F1
#
_entry.id   AF-H8H2S6-F1
#
_cell.length_a   1.000
_cell.length_b   1.000
_cell.length_c   1.000
_cell.angle_alpha   90.00
_cell.angle_beta   90.00
_cell.angle_gamma   90.00
#
_symmetry.space_group_name_H-M   'P 1'
#
loop_
_entity.id
_entity.type
_entity.pdbx_description
1 polymer ?
#
loop_
_entity_poly.entity_id
_entity_poly.type
_entity_poly.pdbx_seq_one_letter_code
_entity_poly.pdbx_strand_id
1 'polypeptide(L)'
;MSQFLTLTPVIPAAAELEFALYGFTYRVTGKVGGERVFGFDLSPTYAAEFDRVVKAAVRGEDASMTATSRRSGISSEGGVLTVHTDQPGEPPVRVSWTLGPEAAGELRTWIGR
;
A
#
# COMPACT_ATOMS: atom_id res chain seq x y z
N MET A 1 17.18 7.59 -9.49
CA MET A 1 17.18 6.12 -9.32
C MET A 1 15.78 5.69 -8.97
N SER A 2 15.29 4.56 -9.48
CA SER A 2 14.05 3.94 -9.02
C SER A 2 14.38 2.89 -7.97
N GLN A 3 13.59 2.84 -6.89
CA GLN A 3 13.69 1.78 -5.87
C GLN A 3 12.41 0.96 -5.85
N PHE A 4 12.53 -0.31 -5.49
CA PHE A 4 11.45 -1.28 -5.48
C PHE A 4 11.49 -2.09 -4.18
N LEU A 5 10.30 -2.47 -3.70
CA LEU A 5 10.09 -3.37 -2.58
C LEU A 5 8.89 -4.26 -2.92
N THR A 6 9.02 -5.57 -2.71
CA THR A 6 7.90 -6.50 -2.84
C THR A 6 7.60 -7.10 -1.47
N LEU A 7 6.36 -7.00 -1.03
CA LEU A 7 5.88 -7.53 0.23
C LEU A 7 4.79 -8.58 -0.04
N THR A 8 4.74 -9.61 0.80
CA THR A 8 3.70 -10.65 0.72
C THR A 8 2.57 -10.31 1.69
N PRO A 9 1.35 -10.00 1.21
CA PRO A 9 0.17 -9.87 2.06
C PRO A 9 -0.15 -11.18 2.78
N VAL A 10 -0.66 -11.06 4.00
CA VAL A 10 -1.27 -12.18 4.74
C VAL A 10 -2.62 -12.52 4.12
N ILE A 11 -3.33 -11.52 3.60
CA ILE A 11 -4.63 -11.69 2.93
C ILE A 11 -4.65 -10.81 1.67
N PRO A 12 -5.10 -11.33 0.51
CA PRO A 12 -5.37 -12.74 0.22
C PRO A 12 -4.06 -13.54 0.11
N ALA A 13 -4.14 -14.86 0.30
CA ALA A 13 -2.99 -15.74 0.11
C ALA A 13 -2.48 -15.68 -1.35
N ALA A 14 -1.17 -15.89 -1.53
CA ALA A 14 -0.48 -15.84 -2.83
C ALA A 14 -0.56 -14.48 -3.56
N ALA A 15 -0.86 -13.40 -2.82
CA ALA A 15 -0.75 -12.04 -3.33
C ALA A 15 0.68 -11.49 -3.18
N GLU A 16 1.00 -10.48 -3.99
CA GLU A 16 2.24 -9.71 -3.91
C GLU A 16 1.94 -8.21 -4.03
N LEU A 17 2.37 -7.42 -3.04
CA LEU A 17 2.33 -5.95 -3.10
C LEU A 17 3.71 -5.42 -3.47
N GLU A 18 3.79 -4.81 -4.64
CA GLU A 18 4.98 -4.12 -5.10
C GLU A 18 4.84 -2.62 -4.84
N PHE A 19 5.80 -2.07 -4.11
CA PHE A 19 6.00 -0.64 -3.91
C PHE A 19 7.20 -0.19 -4.74
N ALA A 20 7.01 0.84 -5.56
CA ALA A 20 8.07 1.47 -6.32
C ALA A 20 8.13 2.96 -5.99
N LEU A 21 9.32 3.55 -5.92
CA LEU A 21 9.51 5.00 -5.87
C LEU A 21 10.28 5.44 -7.12
N TYR A 22 9.68 6.36 -7.88
CA TYR A 22 10.31 7.00 -9.04
C TYR A 22 10.21 8.52 -8.90
N GLY A 23 11.37 9.18 -8.79
CA GLY A 23 11.42 10.58 -8.39
C GLY A 23 10.84 10.74 -6.99
N PHE A 24 9.67 11.37 -6.90
CA PHE A 24 8.94 11.63 -5.64
C PHE A 24 7.56 10.97 -5.59
N THR A 25 7.28 10.04 -6.49
CA THR A 25 5.97 9.37 -6.60
C THR A 25 6.10 7.90 -6.21
N TYR A 26 5.26 7.46 -5.27
CA TYR A 26 5.15 6.03 -4.97
C TYR A 26 4.14 5.38 -5.93
N ARG A 27 4.43 4.18 -6.41
CA ARG A 27 3.45 3.32 -7.08
C ARG A 27 3.24 2.07 -6.25
N VAL A 28 1.98 1.74 -6.09
CA VAL A 28 1.54 0.53 -5.40
C VAL A 28 0.86 -0.36 -6.42
N THR A 29 1.40 -1.57 -6.62
CA THR A 29 0.89 -2.55 -7.56
C THR A 29 0.54 -3.83 -6.81
N GLY A 30 -0.67 -4.32 -7.00
CA GLY A 30 -1.09 -5.62 -6.48
C GLY A 30 -1.08 -6.68 -7.56
N LYS A 31 -0.39 -7.82 -7.33
CA LYS A 31 -0.42 -9.01 -8.19
C LYS A 31 -0.93 -10.26 -7.47
N VAL A 32 -1.58 -11.17 -8.21
CA VAL A 32 -1.96 -12.52 -7.74
C VAL A 32 -1.57 -13.51 -8.84
N GLY A 33 -0.76 -14.52 -8.50
CA GLY A 33 -0.29 -15.50 -9.49
C GLY A 33 0.52 -14.89 -10.64
N GLY A 34 1.25 -13.79 -10.38
CA GLY A 34 2.03 -13.04 -11.37
C GLY A 34 1.22 -12.01 -12.19
N GLU A 35 -0.12 -12.07 -12.14
CA GLU A 35 -0.99 -11.16 -12.88
C GLU A 35 -1.32 -9.90 -12.08
N ARG A 36 -1.29 -8.73 -12.72
CA ARG A 36 -1.62 -7.46 -12.07
C ARG A 36 -3.13 -7.33 -11.86
N VAL A 37 -3.55 -7.29 -10.60
CA VAL A 37 -4.94 -7.05 -10.18
C VAL A 37 -5.25 -5.56 -10.07
N PHE A 38 -4.32 -4.76 -9.54
CA PHE A 38 -4.48 -3.31 -9.45
C PHE A 38 -3.15 -2.57 -9.48
N GLY A 39 -3.24 -1.25 -9.72
CA GLY A 39 -2.11 -0.34 -9.59
C GLY A 39 -2.59 1.11 -9.45
N PHE A 40 -1.95 1.85 -8.55
CA PHE A 40 -2.19 3.29 -8.39
C PHE A 40 -0.91 4.02 -7.98
N ASP A 41 -0.89 5.32 -8.30
CA ASP A 41 0.22 6.19 -8.01
C ASP A 41 -0.17 7.14 -6.87
N LEU A 42 0.71 7.26 -5.88
CA LEU A 42 0.67 8.28 -4.84
C LEU A 42 1.62 9.39 -5.27
N SER A 43 1.05 10.43 -5.90
CA SER A 43 1.76 11.65 -6.26
C SER A 43 2.46 12.27 -5.04
N PRO A 44 3.44 13.16 -5.24
CA PRO A 44 4.22 13.74 -4.14
C PRO A 44 3.35 14.41 -3.06
N THR A 45 2.15 14.86 -3.42
CA THR A 45 1.15 15.41 -2.49
C THR A 45 0.70 14.43 -1.40
N TYR A 46 0.74 13.12 -1.66
CA TYR A 46 0.33 12.08 -0.73
C TYR A 46 1.51 11.45 0.03
N ALA A 47 2.75 11.78 -0.33
CA ALA A 47 3.94 11.12 0.22
C ALA A 47 4.04 11.28 1.75
N ALA A 48 3.82 12.49 2.26
CA ALA A 48 3.87 12.75 3.70
C ALA A 48 2.79 11.98 4.49
N GLU A 49 1.60 11.83 3.89
CA GLU A 49 0.49 11.10 4.50
C GLU A 49 0.74 9.59 4.47
N PHE A 50 1.27 9.07 3.35
CA PHE A 50 1.70 7.69 3.22
C PHE A 50 2.76 7.31 4.26
N ASP A 51 3.82 8.12 4.36
CA ASP A 51 4.88 7.95 5.37
C ASP A 51 4.31 7.96 6.80
N ARG A 52 3.31 8.82 7.06
CA ARG A 52 2.64 8.88 8.37
C ARG A 52 1.89 7.59 8.66
N VAL A 53 1.12 7.06 7.72
CA VAL A 53 0.36 5.81 7.91
C VAL A 53 1.30 4.63 8.16
N VAL A 54 2.40 4.54 7.42
CA VAL A 54 3.41 3.48 7.63
C VAL A 54 4.08 3.62 9.00
N LYS A 55 4.41 4.84 9.44
CA LYS A 55 4.97 5.07 10.78
C LYS A 55 3.97 4.72 11.90
N ALA A 56 2.68 5.02 11.71
CA ALA A 56 1.62 4.64 12.64
C ALA A 56 1.53 3.11 12.76
N ALA A 57 1.56 2.38 11.65
CA ALA A 57 1.57 0.92 11.67
C ALA A 57 2.75 0.33 12.45
N VAL A 58 3.96 0.86 12.27
CA VAL A 58 5.11 0.38 13.06
C VAL A 58 4.96 0.66 14.56
N ARG A 59 4.14 1.63 14.95
CA ARG A 59 3.81 1.92 16.36
C ARG A 59 2.59 1.17 16.88
N GLY A 60 1.90 0.42 16.03
CA GLY A 60 0.62 -0.21 16.39
C GLY A 60 -0.55 0.79 16.45
N GLU A 61 -0.41 1.97 15.84
CA GLU A 61 -1.40 3.06 15.88
C GLU A 61 -2.33 3.02 14.66
N ASP A 62 -3.52 3.59 14.84
CA ASP A 62 -4.51 3.72 13.78
C ASP A 62 -4.23 4.95 12.93
N ALA A 63 -4.24 4.77 11.61
CA ALA A 63 -4.11 5.86 10.65
C ALA A 63 -4.70 5.44 9.31
N SER A 64 -5.11 6.39 8.48
CA SER A 64 -5.52 6.11 7.12
C SER A 64 -5.24 7.28 6.20
N MET A 65 -5.13 6.96 4.92
CA MET A 65 -5.10 7.90 3.83
C MET A 65 -5.92 7.38 2.66
N THR A 66 -6.40 8.28 1.81
CA THR A 66 -7.06 7.92 0.55
C THR A 66 -6.57 8.82 -0.56
N ALA A 67 -5.98 8.22 -1.59
CA ALA A 67 -5.73 8.88 -2.85
C ALA A 67 -7.02 8.99 -3.65
N THR A 68 -7.34 10.20 -4.10
CA THR A 68 -8.61 10.51 -4.78
C THR A 68 -8.73 9.77 -6.11
N SER A 69 -7.59 9.47 -6.76
CA SER A 69 -7.54 8.60 -7.93
C SER A 69 -7.92 7.16 -7.54
N ARG A 70 -9.07 6.70 -8.05
CA ARG A 70 -9.63 5.34 -7.83
C ARG A 70 -10.02 5.00 -6.37
N ARG A 71 -10.22 6.00 -5.50
CA ARG A 71 -10.55 5.79 -4.08
C ARG A 71 -9.66 4.72 -3.44
N SER A 72 -8.38 4.76 -3.80
CA SER A 72 -7.38 3.80 -3.35
C SER A 72 -6.64 4.39 -2.17
N GLY A 73 -6.27 3.57 -1.22
CA GLY A 73 -5.76 4.08 0.04
C GLY A 73 -5.07 3.02 0.85
N ILE A 74 -4.51 3.48 1.95
CA ILE A 74 -3.74 2.65 2.87
C ILE A 74 -4.19 3.03 4.27
N SER A 75 -4.49 2.01 5.08
CA SER A 75 -4.83 2.17 6.49
C SER A 75 -3.95 1.31 7.36
N SER A 76 -3.84 1.69 8.63
CA SER A 76 -3.19 0.99 9.71
C SER A 76 -4.19 0.77 10.83
N GLU A 77 -4.21 -0.45 11.38
CA GLU A 77 -4.97 -0.80 12.58
C GLU A 77 -4.18 -1.85 13.38
N GLY A 78 -3.85 -1.56 14.65
CA GLY A 78 -3.11 -2.51 15.50
C GLY A 78 -1.76 -2.99 14.92
N GLY A 79 -1.14 -2.19 14.06
CA GLY A 79 0.12 -2.50 13.38
C GLY A 79 0.00 -3.32 12.09
N VAL A 80 -1.23 -3.60 11.67
CA VAL A 80 -1.55 -4.23 10.39
C VAL A 80 -1.83 -3.15 9.35
N LEU A 81 -1.16 -3.22 8.21
CA LEU A 81 -1.42 -2.32 7.08
C LEU A 81 -2.45 -2.95 6.14
N THR A 82 -3.42 -2.17 5.66
CA THR A 82 -4.36 -2.61 4.63
C THR A 82 -4.30 -1.64 3.44
N VAL A 83 -3.95 -2.17 2.27
CA VAL A 83 -4.05 -1.45 0.99
C VAL A 83 -5.41 -1.76 0.39
N HIS A 84 -6.19 -0.74 0.08
CA HIS A 84 -7.49 -0.90 -0.56
C HIS A 84 -7.59 -0.13 -1.87
N THR A 85 -8.40 -0.63 -2.80
CA THR A 85 -8.67 0.00 -4.09
C THR A 85 -10.08 -0.33 -4.54
N ASP A 86 -10.79 0.65 -5.08
CA ASP A 86 -12.09 0.42 -5.70
C ASP A 86 -11.87 0.06 -7.18
N GLN A 87 -12.35 -1.12 -7.58
CA GLN A 87 -12.31 -1.60 -8.97
C GLN A 87 -13.47 -1.03 -9.77
N PRO A 88 -13.30 -0.81 -11.10
CA PRO A 88 -14.39 -0.43 -11.99
C PRO A 88 -15.54 -1.46 -11.94
N GLY A 89 -16.78 -0.98 -11.92
CA GLY A 89 -17.99 -1.82 -11.91
C GLY A 89 -19.19 -1.07 -11.34
N GLU A 90 -20.39 -1.64 -11.50
CA GLU A 90 -21.62 -1.14 -10.89
C GLU A 90 -22.35 -2.28 -10.17
N PRO A 91 -22.33 -2.32 -8.82
CA PRO A 91 -21.62 -1.41 -7.92
C PRO A 91 -20.09 -1.60 -7.97
N PRO A 92 -19.28 -0.57 -7.60
CA PRO A 92 -17.83 -0.73 -7.48
C PRO A 92 -17.47 -1.82 -6.48
N VAL A 93 -16.51 -2.67 -6.84
CA VAL A 93 -16.01 -3.72 -5.95
C VAL A 93 -14.74 -3.24 -5.27
N ARG A 94 -14.73 -3.23 -3.94
CA ARG A 94 -13.51 -2.93 -3.17
C ARG A 94 -12.65 -4.17 -3.02
N VAL A 95 -11.37 -4.03 -3.37
CA VAL A 95 -10.33 -5.02 -3.12
C VAL A 95 -9.43 -4.50 -2.02
N SER A 96 -9.13 -5.35 -1.02
CA SER A 96 -8.32 -4.98 0.15
C SER A 96 -7.31 -6.06 0.47
N TRP A 97 -6.03 -5.68 0.56
CA TRP A 97 -4.92 -6.58 0.85
C TRP A 97 -4.21 -6.16 2.13
N THR A 98 -3.90 -7.14 2.97
CA THR A 98 -3.47 -6.93 4.35
C THR A 98 -2.02 -7.39 4.53
N LEU A 99 -1.17 -6.49 5.01
CA LEU A 99 0.22 -6.70 5.36
C LEU A 99 0.36 -6.81 6.88
N GLY A 100 1.07 -7.83 7.34
CA GLY A 100 1.35 -8.02 8.77
C GLY A 100 2.34 -6.98 9.33
N PRO A 101 2.54 -6.96 10.67
CA PRO A 101 3.41 -5.98 11.33
C PRO A 101 4.87 -6.00 10.86
N GLU A 102 5.41 -7.17 10.52
CA GLU A 102 6.77 -7.30 9.98
C GLU A 102 6.94 -6.54 8.66
N ALA A 103 5.94 -6.67 7.77
CA ALA A 103 5.92 -5.98 6.48
C ALA A 103 5.81 -4.46 6.63
N ALA A 104 5.12 -3.96 7.67
CA ALA A 104 5.10 -2.54 7.99
C ALA A 104 6.50 -2.03 8.39
N GLY A 105 7.26 -2.81 9.15
CA GLY A 105 8.65 -2.50 9.50
C GLY A 105 9.60 -2.50 8.30
N GLU A 106 9.43 -3.46 7.39
CA GLU A 106 10.19 -3.52 6.14
C GLU A 106 9.88 -2.33 5.23
N LEU A 107 8.59 -2.00 5.06
CA LEU A 107 8.15 -0.84 4.27
C LEU A 107 8.70 0.47 4.84
N ARG A 108 8.69 0.63 6.18
CA ARG A 108 9.27 1.81 6.83
C ARG A 108 10.76 1.93 6.55
N THR A 109 11.49 0.83 6.65
CA THR A 109 12.93 0.80 6.36
C THR A 109 13.20 1.21 4.92
N TRP A 110 12.40 0.73 3.97
CA TRP A 110 12.52 1.09 2.56
C TRP A 110 12.22 2.57 2.28
N ILE A 111 11.19 3.16 2.90
CA ILE A 111 10.88 4.59 2.77
C ILE A 111 12.06 5.48 3.25
N GLY A 112 12.80 5.03 4.26
CA GLY A 112 13.92 5.78 4.83
C GLY A 112 15.27 5.62 4.11
N ARG A 113 15.34 4.83 3.03
CA ARG A 113 16.54 4.65 2.20
C ARG A 113 16.63 5.70 1.11
#